data_AF-A0A1S7TW22-F1
#
_entry.id   AF-A0A1S7TW22-F1
#
_cell.length_a   1.000
_cell.length_b   1.000
_cell.length_c   1.000
_cell.angle_alpha   90.00
_cell.angle_beta   90.00
_cell.angle_gamma   90.00
#
_symmetry.space_group_name_H-M   'P 1'
#
loop_
_entity.id
_entity.type
_entity.pdbx_description
1 polymer ?
#
loop_
_entity_poly.entity_id
_entity_poly.type
_entity_poly.pdbx_seq_one_letter_code
_entity_poly.pdbx_strand_id
1 'polypeptide(L)'
;MNRSPNGINVHRFLEGYGVKVLPYHLKRDPRPANVVYGGREVARLLRKDIDRTGITVRCIQASNPVCFDDTYLWSIWRFLSVHFPQSEARAAIGAFSTIDVAEIKKAALRLSVGAGGSLTKQSVAIGIELARAILQKEQAA
;
A
#
# COMPACT_ATOMS: atom_id res chain seq x y z
N MET A 1 -8.77 -22.99 -6.83
CA MET A 1 -8.23 -22.20 -5.69
C MET A 1 -8.99 -22.60 -4.44
N ASN A 2 -8.36 -23.37 -3.55
CA ASN A 2 -8.98 -23.80 -2.29
C ASN A 2 -9.02 -22.60 -1.34
N ARG A 3 -10.23 -22.19 -0.95
CA ARG A 3 -10.42 -21.17 0.09
C ARG A 3 -10.01 -21.77 1.44
N SER A 4 -9.31 -20.98 2.26
CA SER A 4 -9.00 -21.36 3.65
C SER A 4 -10.29 -21.77 4.38
N PRO A 5 -10.31 -22.92 5.08
CA PRO A 5 -11.52 -23.47 5.72
C PRO A 5 -12.07 -22.56 6.82
N ASN A 6 -11.19 -21.78 7.44
CA ASN A 6 -11.57 -20.64 8.28
C ASN A 6 -11.44 -19.39 7.42
N GLY A 7 -12.51 -18.59 7.31
CA GLY A 7 -12.45 -17.30 6.62
C GLY A 7 -11.24 -16.48 7.12
N ILE A 8 -10.53 -15.84 6.19
CA ILE A 8 -9.32 -15.07 6.53
C ILE A 8 -9.74 -13.93 7.45
N ASN A 9 -9.33 -13.99 8.72
CA ASN A 9 -9.62 -12.96 9.71
C ASN A 9 -8.68 -11.77 9.50
N VAL A 10 -9.22 -10.69 8.94
CA VAL A 10 -8.48 -9.45 8.63
C VAL A 10 -7.88 -8.83 9.88
N HIS A 11 -8.60 -8.85 11.01
CA HIS A 11 -8.12 -8.29 12.27
C HIS A 11 -6.88 -9.05 12.75
N ARG A 12 -6.98 -10.38 12.86
CA ARG A 12 -5.86 -11.24 13.28
C ARG A 12 -4.67 -11.15 12.31
N PHE A 13 -4.94 -11.06 11.01
CA PHE A 13 -3.90 -10.88 10.01
C PHE A 13 -3.12 -9.59 10.25
N LEU A 14 -3.81 -8.45 10.36
CA LEU A 14 -3.18 -7.14 10.55
C LEU A 14 -2.54 -6.97 11.94
N GLU A 15 -3.13 -7.56 12.98
CA GLU A 15 -2.54 -7.64 14.32
C GLU A 15 -1.19 -8.36 14.30
N GLY A 16 -1.02 -9.38 13.47
CA GLY A 16 0.27 -10.06 13.25
C GLY A 16 1.38 -9.14 12.71
N TYR A 17 1.02 -7.97 12.18
CA TYR A 17 1.93 -6.92 11.76
C TYR A 17 1.88 -5.68 12.68
N GLY A 18 1.20 -5.75 13.83
CA GLY A 18 1.05 -4.62 14.75
C GLY A 18 0.12 -3.52 14.25
N VAL A 19 -0.77 -3.82 13.28
CA VAL A 19 -1.73 -2.87 12.72
C VAL A 19 -3.11 -3.08 13.33
N LYS A 20 -3.67 -2.02 13.93
CA LYS A 20 -5.00 -2.05 14.55
C LYS A 20 -6.08 -1.75 13.52
N VAL A 21 -7.13 -2.56 13.48
CA VAL A 21 -8.31 -2.32 12.63
C VAL A 21 -9.43 -1.73 13.46
N LEU A 22 -9.95 -0.58 13.02
CA LEU A 22 -11.08 0.11 13.63
C LEU A 22 -12.24 0.27 12.63
N PRO A 23 -13.50 0.35 13.10
CA PRO A 23 -14.63 0.74 12.26
C PRO A 23 -14.43 2.09 11.56
N TYR A 24 -14.96 2.23 10.34
CA TYR A 24 -14.75 3.44 9.53
C TYR A 24 -15.35 4.70 10.15
N HIS A 25 -16.46 4.59 10.89
CA HIS A 25 -17.09 5.74 11.57
C HIS A 25 -16.23 6.31 12.71
N LEU A 26 -15.19 5.60 13.16
CA LEU A 26 -14.22 6.09 14.15
C LEU A 26 -13.01 6.79 13.51
N LYS A 27 -13.05 7.03 12.18
CA LYS A 27 -11.95 7.66 11.45
C LYS A 27 -11.58 9.01 12.06
N ARG A 28 -10.27 9.22 12.23
CA ARG A 28 -9.65 10.47 12.68
C ARG A 28 -8.71 11.01 11.62
N ASP A 29 -8.64 12.34 11.50
CA ASP A 29 -7.69 13.07 10.66
C ASP A 29 -7.00 14.17 11.52
N PRO A 30 -5.65 14.18 11.64
CA PRO A 30 -4.72 13.23 11.04
C PRO A 30 -4.91 11.82 11.62
N ARG A 31 -4.66 10.83 10.77
CA ARG A 31 -4.80 9.41 11.13
C ARG A 31 -3.65 8.99 12.06
N PRO A 32 -3.93 8.22 13.14
CA PRO A 32 -2.88 7.60 13.93
C PRO A 32 -2.07 6.59 13.12
N ALA A 33 -0.76 6.49 13.38
CA ALA A 33 0.08 5.46 12.77
C ALA A 33 -0.41 4.04 13.11
N ASN A 34 -0.21 3.10 12.20
CA ASN A 34 -0.56 1.68 12.38
C ASN A 34 -2.06 1.43 12.65
N VAL A 35 -2.95 2.34 12.21
CA VAL A 35 -4.41 2.16 12.32
C VAL A 35 -5.04 2.14 10.95
N VAL A 36 -5.92 1.18 10.72
CA VAL A 36 -6.72 1.04 9.50
C VAL A 36 -8.19 1.17 9.85
N TYR A 37 -8.87 2.09 9.17
CA TYR A 37 -10.30 2.27 9.29
C TYR A 37 -11.01 1.49 8.19
N GLY A 38 -11.89 0.55 8.55
CA GLY A 38 -12.67 -0.22 7.59
C GLY A 38 -11.79 -1.04 6.62
N GLY A 39 -11.19 -2.14 7.11
CA GLY A 39 -10.24 -3.00 6.38
C GLY A 39 -10.81 -3.80 5.18
N ARG A 40 -11.79 -3.25 4.45
CA ARG A 40 -12.42 -3.90 3.29
C ARG A 40 -11.44 -4.12 2.15
N GLU A 41 -10.56 -3.15 1.86
CA GLU A 41 -9.59 -3.29 0.78
C GLU A 41 -8.54 -4.35 1.12
N VAL A 42 -8.04 -4.36 2.35
CA VAL A 42 -7.17 -5.44 2.85
C VAL A 42 -7.86 -6.80 2.70
N ALA A 43 -9.14 -6.91 3.09
CA ALA A 43 -9.90 -8.15 2.92
C ALA A 43 -9.99 -8.61 1.45
N ARG A 44 -10.12 -7.66 0.50
CA ARG A 44 -10.14 -7.97 -0.94
C ARG A 44 -8.78 -8.45 -1.42
N LEU A 45 -7.70 -7.81 -0.99
CA LEU A 45 -6.33 -8.19 -1.35
C LEU A 45 -5.98 -9.57 -0.78
N LEU A 46 -6.29 -9.83 0.49
CA LEU A 46 -6.06 -11.12 1.14
C LEU A 46 -6.70 -12.29 0.40
N ARG A 47 -7.92 -12.09 -0.13
CA ARG A 47 -8.62 -13.11 -0.93
C ARG A 47 -7.96 -13.39 -2.28
N LYS A 48 -7.21 -12.43 -2.81
CA LYS A 48 -6.46 -12.58 -4.07
C LYS A 48 -5.15 -13.30 -3.81
N ASP A 49 -4.37 -12.78 -2.87
CA ASP A 49 -3.02 -13.25 -2.58
C ASP A 49 -2.63 -12.79 -1.15
N ILE A 50 -2.61 -13.72 -0.21
CA ILE A 50 -2.32 -13.43 1.20
C ILE A 50 -0.87 -12.99 1.40
N ASP A 51 0.06 -13.62 0.69
CA ASP A 51 1.50 -13.39 0.86
C ASP A 51 1.87 -12.01 0.32
N ARG A 52 1.41 -11.69 -0.89
CA ARG A 52 1.61 -10.35 -1.46
C ARG A 52 0.92 -9.27 -0.65
N THR A 53 -0.24 -9.57 -0.06
CA THR A 53 -0.87 -8.63 0.87
C THR A 53 0.02 -8.38 2.08
N GLY A 54 0.63 -9.43 2.65
CA GLY A 54 1.60 -9.29 3.73
C GLY A 54 2.83 -8.48 3.35
N ILE A 55 3.38 -8.68 2.15
CA ILE A 55 4.50 -7.88 1.63
C ILE A 55 4.07 -6.42 1.47
N THR A 56 2.87 -6.16 0.94
CA THR A 56 2.32 -4.80 0.80
C THR A 56 2.28 -4.08 2.15
N VAL A 57 1.78 -4.75 3.20
CA VAL A 57 1.75 -4.23 4.57
C VAL A 57 3.16 -3.87 5.05
N ARG A 58 4.13 -4.78 4.89
CA ARG A 58 5.52 -4.55 5.31
C ARG A 58 6.19 -3.41 4.55
N CYS A 59 5.95 -3.26 3.25
CA CYS A 59 6.46 -2.15 2.45
C CYS A 59 5.91 -0.79 2.92
N ILE A 60 4.62 -0.73 3.28
CA ILE A 60 4.03 0.49 3.86
C ILE A 60 4.65 0.80 5.22
N GLN A 61 4.85 -0.21 6.07
CA GLN A 61 5.46 -0.01 7.39
C GLN A 61 6.92 0.45 7.31
N ALA A 62 7.68 -0.09 6.36
CA ALA A 62 9.07 0.29 6.16
C ALA A 62 9.22 1.74 5.65
N SER A 63 8.21 2.27 4.97
CA SER A 63 8.21 3.63 4.44
C SER A 63 7.52 4.63 5.38
N ASN A 64 6.19 4.51 5.53
CA ASN A 64 5.38 5.36 6.39
C ASN A 64 4.05 4.66 6.78
N PRO A 65 3.89 4.23 8.06
CA PRO A 65 2.70 3.51 8.50
C PRO A 65 1.41 4.35 8.50
N VAL A 66 1.48 5.67 8.35
CA VAL A 66 0.30 6.55 8.25
C VAL A 66 -0.39 6.40 6.88
N CYS A 67 0.32 5.91 5.86
CA CYS A 67 -0.16 5.74 4.49
C CYS A 67 -1.06 4.51 4.28
N PHE A 68 -1.59 3.90 5.34
CA PHE A 68 -2.39 2.69 5.27
C PHE A 68 -3.85 2.94 4.84
N ASP A 69 -4.06 3.48 3.62
CA ASP A 69 -5.39 3.70 3.03
C ASP A 69 -5.64 2.85 1.78
N ASP A 70 -6.90 2.78 1.35
CA ASP A 70 -7.34 1.97 0.21
C ASP A 70 -6.55 2.27 -1.07
N THR A 71 -6.19 3.53 -1.30
CA THR A 71 -5.50 3.92 -2.54
C THR A 71 -4.07 3.42 -2.52
N TYR A 72 -3.35 3.56 -1.41
CA TYR A 72 -1.98 3.05 -1.27
C TYR A 72 -1.90 1.55 -1.24
N LEU A 73 -2.77 0.91 -0.47
CA LEU A 73 -2.83 -0.55 -0.40
C LEU A 73 -2.97 -1.13 -1.80
N TRP A 74 -3.90 -0.58 -2.59
CA TRP A 74 -4.11 -1.03 -3.95
C TRP A 74 -2.95 -0.70 -4.90
N SER A 75 -2.43 0.53 -4.85
CA SER A 75 -1.33 0.96 -5.72
C SER A 75 -0.04 0.18 -5.47
N ILE A 76 0.34 -0.01 -4.21
CA ILE A 76 1.54 -0.76 -3.83
C ILE A 76 1.37 -2.24 -4.19
N TRP A 77 0.21 -2.83 -3.90
CA TRP A 77 -0.07 -4.22 -4.29
C TRP A 77 0.07 -4.43 -5.80
N ARG A 78 -0.46 -3.50 -6.62
CA ARG A 78 -0.31 -3.55 -8.08
C ARG A 78 1.14 -3.38 -8.52
N PHE A 79 1.85 -2.41 -7.93
CA PHE A 79 3.26 -2.17 -8.23
C PHE A 79 4.11 -3.43 -7.97
N LEU A 80 3.95 -4.03 -6.79
CA LEU A 80 4.62 -5.29 -6.43
C LEU A 80 4.25 -6.43 -7.39
N SER A 81 2.99 -6.50 -7.82
CA SER A 81 2.53 -7.53 -8.76
C SER A 81 3.22 -7.44 -10.13
N VAL A 82 3.67 -6.26 -10.54
CA VAL A 82 4.29 -6.02 -11.84
C VAL A 82 5.81 -6.05 -11.75
N HIS A 83 6.38 -5.39 -10.74
CA HIS A 83 7.82 -5.15 -10.65
C HIS A 83 8.54 -6.08 -9.67
N PHE A 84 7.80 -6.74 -8.76
CA PHE A 84 8.34 -7.73 -7.82
C PHE A 84 7.56 -9.06 -7.88
N PRO A 85 7.25 -9.61 -9.08
CA PRO A 85 6.38 -10.78 -9.20
C PRO A 85 6.99 -12.06 -8.60
N GLN A 86 8.33 -12.13 -8.57
CA GLN A 86 9.11 -13.27 -8.08
C GLN A 86 10.24 -12.86 -7.11
N SER A 87 10.34 -11.57 -6.79
CA SER A 87 11.42 -11.06 -5.94
C SER A 87 11.25 -11.53 -4.49
N GLU A 88 12.37 -11.71 -3.79
CA GLU A 88 12.32 -11.94 -2.35
C GLU A 88 11.64 -10.76 -1.64
N ALA A 89 10.83 -11.06 -0.62
CA ALA A 89 10.13 -10.04 0.16
C ALA A 89 11.08 -8.96 0.71
N ARG A 90 12.32 -9.35 1.06
CA ARG A 90 13.35 -8.44 1.56
C ARG A 90 13.75 -7.37 0.54
N ALA A 91 13.83 -7.71 -0.74
CA ALA A 91 14.18 -6.76 -1.79
C ALA A 91 13.10 -5.69 -1.95
N ALA A 92 11.83 -6.11 -2.02
CA ALA A 92 10.69 -5.19 -2.07
C ALA A 92 10.63 -4.28 -0.84
N ILE A 93 10.80 -4.83 0.37
CA ILE A 93 10.80 -4.05 1.61
C ILE A 93 11.97 -3.07 1.62
N GLY A 94 13.16 -3.50 1.20
CA GLY A 94 14.35 -2.67 1.09
C GLY A 94 14.13 -1.46 0.19
N ALA A 95 13.60 -1.67 -1.02
CA ALA A 95 13.27 -0.60 -1.95
C ALA A 95 12.34 0.45 -1.33
N PHE A 96 11.27 -0.01 -0.67
CA PHE A 96 10.29 0.87 -0.04
C PHE A 96 10.83 1.57 1.22
N SER A 97 11.78 0.99 1.95
CA SER A 97 12.38 1.63 3.13
C SER A 97 13.16 2.91 2.82
N THR A 98 13.53 3.12 1.55
CA THR A 98 14.34 4.27 1.12
C THR A 98 13.51 5.44 0.56
N ILE A 99 12.18 5.34 0.61
CA ILE A 99 11.27 6.33 0.04
C ILE A 99 10.22 6.78 1.05
N ASP A 100 9.82 8.05 0.97
CA ASP A 100 8.67 8.55 1.72
C ASP A 100 7.40 8.44 0.87
N VAL A 101 6.59 7.43 1.18
CA VAL A 101 5.32 7.19 0.50
C VAL A 101 4.34 8.36 0.71
N ALA A 102 4.44 9.13 1.78
CA ALA A 102 3.59 10.31 1.99
C ALA A 102 3.93 11.45 1.02
N GLU A 103 5.21 11.67 0.71
CA GLU A 103 5.63 12.63 -0.32
C GLU A 103 5.19 12.18 -1.71
N ILE A 104 5.25 10.87 -1.97
CA ILE A 104 4.66 10.28 -3.18
C ILE A 104 3.16 10.60 -3.30
N LYS A 105 2.41 10.69 -2.19
CA LYS A 105 1.00 11.14 -2.24
C LYS A 105 0.89 12.53 -2.83
N LYS A 106 1.70 13.44 -2.31
CA LYS A 106 1.62 14.86 -2.61
C LYS A 106 1.96 15.09 -4.06
N ALA A 107 3.02 14.43 -4.53
CA ALA A 107 3.41 14.42 -5.94
C ALA A 107 2.30 13.82 -6.82
N ALA A 108 1.78 12.64 -6.48
CA ALA A 108 0.73 11.97 -7.24
C ALA A 108 -0.58 12.78 -7.29
N LEU A 109 -0.95 13.44 -6.18
CA LEU A 109 -2.13 14.30 -6.13
C LEU A 109 -1.98 15.46 -7.12
N ARG A 110 -0.85 16.17 -7.09
CA ARG A 110 -0.53 17.27 -8.03
C ARG A 110 -0.50 16.80 -9.48
N LEU A 111 -0.04 15.58 -9.74
CA LEU A 111 -0.05 14.98 -11.08
C LEU A 111 -1.49 14.64 -11.53
N SER A 112 -2.32 14.19 -10.61
CA SER A 112 -3.67 13.70 -10.93
C SER A 112 -4.74 14.78 -10.99
N VAL A 113 -4.58 15.90 -10.27
CA VAL A 113 -5.60 16.95 -10.13
C VAL A 113 -4.94 18.32 -10.23
N GLY A 114 -5.51 19.17 -11.09
CA GLY A 114 -5.16 20.59 -11.21
C GLY A 114 -6.40 21.48 -11.16
N ALA A 115 -6.22 22.79 -11.33
CA ALA A 115 -7.31 23.76 -11.26
C ALA A 115 -8.42 23.52 -12.29
N GLY A 116 -8.09 22.95 -13.45
CA GLY A 116 -9.04 22.63 -14.53
C GLY A 116 -9.73 21.26 -14.41
N GLY A 117 -9.41 20.45 -13.39
CA GLY A 117 -10.04 19.15 -13.18
C GLY A 117 -9.06 18.00 -12.90
N SER A 118 -9.54 16.77 -13.07
CA SER A 118 -8.80 15.53 -12.83
C SER A 118 -8.24 14.97 -14.14
N LEU A 119 -6.94 14.72 -14.20
CA LEU A 119 -6.24 14.14 -15.34
C LEU A 119 -6.27 12.61 -15.32
N THR A 120 -6.09 11.99 -14.14
CA THR A 120 -6.01 10.52 -14.01
C THR A 120 -6.44 10.05 -12.63
N LYS A 121 -6.63 8.74 -12.47
CA LYS A 121 -6.91 8.15 -11.16
C LYS A 121 -5.68 8.28 -10.26
N GLN A 122 -5.88 8.71 -9.03
CA GLN A 122 -4.80 8.87 -8.05
C GLN A 122 -3.99 7.58 -7.85
N SER A 123 -4.63 6.41 -7.91
CA SER A 123 -3.94 5.12 -7.80
C SER A 123 -2.91 4.88 -8.93
N VAL A 124 -3.20 5.37 -10.14
CA VAL A 124 -2.30 5.29 -11.30
C VAL A 124 -1.15 6.27 -11.12
N ALA A 125 -1.44 7.50 -10.71
CA ALA A 125 -0.42 8.51 -10.42
C ALA A 125 0.55 8.04 -9.32
N ILE A 126 0.06 7.43 -8.24
CA ILE A 126 0.91 6.84 -7.19
C ILE A 126 1.80 5.74 -7.78
N GLY A 127 1.27 4.87 -8.64
CA GLY A 127 2.07 3.84 -9.30
C GLY A 127 3.21 4.39 -10.15
N ILE A 128 2.95 5.48 -10.89
CA ILE A 128 3.97 6.17 -11.70
C ILE A 128 5.05 6.79 -10.79
N GLU A 129 4.65 7.47 -9.73
CA GLU A 129 5.60 8.09 -8.79
C GLU A 129 6.42 7.05 -8.02
N LEU A 130 5.83 5.90 -7.66
CA LEU A 130 6.57 4.76 -7.11
C LEU A 130 7.60 4.22 -8.10
N ALA A 131 7.22 4.06 -9.38
CA ALA A 131 8.13 3.60 -10.42
C ALA A 131 9.30 4.58 -10.62
N ARG A 132 9.02 5.90 -10.63
CA ARG A 132 10.08 6.92 -10.66
C ARG A 132 11.01 6.81 -9.46
N ALA A 133 10.45 6.72 -8.25
CA ALA A 133 11.23 6.72 -7.02
C ALA A 133 12.08 5.45 -6.82
N ILE A 134 11.58 4.29 -7.23
CA ILE A 134 12.23 3.00 -6.98
C ILE A 134 13.08 2.57 -8.18
N LEU A 135 12.52 2.56 -9.39
CA LEU A 135 13.21 2.01 -10.57
C LEU A 135 14.29 2.95 -11.12
N GLN A 136 14.12 4.28 -11.02
CA GLN A 136 15.17 5.19 -11.47
C GLN A 136 16.36 5.23 -10.51
N LYS A 137 16.14 4.97 -9.21
CA LYS A 137 17.25 4.79 -8.27
C LYS A 137 18.06 3.53 -8.58
N GLU A 138 17.39 2.44 -8.98
CA GLU A 138 18.07 1.20 -9.40
C GLU A 138 18.90 1.36 -10.68
N GLN A 139 18.53 2.28 -11.59
CA GLN A 139 19.32 2.56 -12.80
C GLN A 139 20.55 3.45 -12.55
N ALA A 140 20.62 4.14 -11.41
CA ALA A 140 21.68 5.08 -11.07
C ALA A 140 22.72 4.51 -10.08
N ALA A 141 22.51 3.27 -9.60
CA ALA A 141 23.38 2.55 -8.67
C ALA A 141 24.10 1.41 -9.40
#